data_AF-A0A815GE37-F1
#
_entry.id   AF-A0A815GE37-F1
#
_cell.length_a   1.000
_cell.length_b   1.000
_cell.length_c   1.000
_cell.angle_alpha   90.00
_cell.angle_beta   90.00
_cell.angle_gamma   90.00
#
_symmetry.space_group_name_H-M   'P 1'
#
loop_
_entity.id
_entity.type
_entity.pdbx_description
1 polymer ?
#
loop_
_entity_poly.entity_id
_entity_poly.type
_entity_poly.pdbx_seq_one_letter_code
_entity_poly.pdbx_strand_id
1 'polypeptide(L)'
;MLTGKLLPDAESEFFELLEIFFPIIYDVKYLMKNCKNLKVGFEEVAEQLEIERIGPQHQAGSNSLMTGLAFFKMKVLFFEDSIDEGKYS
;
A
#
# COMPACT_ATOMS: atom_id res chain seq x y z
N MET A 1 5.67 12.74 -14.89
CA MET A 1 6.59 12.85 -13.73
C MET A 1 6.26 14.12 -12.99
N LEU A 2 6.21 14.10 -11.65
CA LEU A 2 5.84 15.28 -10.84
C LEU A 2 6.89 16.40 -10.90
N THR A 3 8.17 16.05 -10.83
CA THR A 3 9.29 17.02 -10.84
C THR A 3 9.99 17.18 -12.18
N GLY A 4 9.86 16.18 -13.07
CA GLY A 4 10.56 16.15 -14.36
C GLY A 4 12.10 16.08 -14.25
N LYS A 5 12.63 15.72 -13.07
CA LYS A 5 14.07 15.60 -12.77
C LYS A 5 14.41 14.16 -12.38
N LEU A 6 15.72 13.86 -12.32
CA LEU A 6 16.21 12.64 -11.68
C LEU A 6 15.82 12.60 -10.20
N LEU A 7 15.75 11.40 -9.63
CA LEU A 7 15.56 11.23 -8.20
C LEU A 7 16.77 11.79 -7.42
N PRO A 8 16.57 12.28 -6.18
CA PRO A 8 17.69 12.69 -5.33
C PRO A 8 18.69 11.55 -5.09
N ASP A 9 19.98 11.90 -4.92
CA ASP A 9 21.04 10.92 -4.65
C ASP A 9 20.99 10.39 -3.21
N ALA A 10 20.49 11.20 -2.27
CA ALA A 10 20.32 10.84 -0.88
C ALA A 10 18.87 10.43 -0.57
N GLU A 11 18.70 9.34 0.19
CA GLU A 11 17.40 8.84 0.61
C GLU A 11 16.60 9.86 1.42
N SER A 12 17.25 10.63 2.30
CA SER A 12 16.59 11.67 3.10
C SER A 12 15.94 12.75 2.23
N GLU A 13 16.65 13.20 1.19
CA GLU A 13 16.13 14.20 0.24
C GLU A 13 14.95 13.64 -0.57
N PHE A 14 14.96 12.34 -0.86
CA PHE A 14 13.81 11.68 -1.48
C PHE A 14 12.59 11.69 -0.56
N PHE A 15 12.73 11.37 0.74
CA PHE A 15 11.62 11.37 1.68
C PHE A 15 11.07 12.77 1.96
N GLU A 16 11.93 13.78 2.07
CA GLU A 16 11.50 15.19 2.17
C GLU A 16 10.61 15.58 0.98
N LEU A 17 10.99 15.16 -0.25
CA LEU A 17 10.19 15.40 -1.44
C LEU A 17 8.90 14.58 -1.46
N LEU A 18 8.98 13.33 -1.00
CA LEU A 18 7.85 12.41 -0.95
C LEU A 18 6.74 12.94 -0.04
N GLU A 19 7.08 13.44 1.16
CA GLU A 19 6.14 14.02 2.13
C GLU A 19 5.44 15.27 1.58
N ILE A 20 6.11 16.05 0.72
CA ILE A 20 5.49 17.23 0.08
C ILE A 20 4.38 16.81 -0.89
N PHE A 21 4.61 15.78 -1.71
CA PHE A 21 3.64 15.34 -2.72
C PHE A 21 2.58 14.38 -2.17
N PHE A 22 2.97 13.56 -1.21
CA PHE A 22 2.18 12.48 -0.65
C PHE A 22 2.35 12.48 0.88
N PRO A 23 1.69 13.44 1.57
CA PRO A 23 1.85 13.60 3.02
C PRO A 23 1.31 12.42 3.83
N ILE A 24 0.50 11.56 3.23
CA ILE A 24 -0.02 10.34 3.84
C ILE A 24 0.15 9.19 2.84
N ILE A 25 0.95 8.19 3.19
CA ILE A 25 1.16 6.98 2.38
C ILE A 25 0.98 5.75 3.25
N TYR A 26 0.05 4.89 2.87
CA TYR A 26 -0.05 3.55 3.43
C TYR A 26 0.45 2.50 2.43
N ASP A 27 1.59 1.88 2.74
CA ASP A 27 2.04 0.69 2.03
C ASP A 27 1.29 -0.54 2.58
N VAL A 28 0.35 -1.08 1.78
CA VAL A 28 -0.43 -2.28 2.15
C VAL A 28 0.46 -3.46 2.52
N LYS A 29 1.59 -3.64 1.83
CA LYS A 29 2.55 -4.71 2.15
C LYS A 29 3.24 -4.46 3.49
N TYR A 30 3.49 -3.22 3.84
CA TYR A 30 4.00 -2.85 5.17
C TYR A 30 2.95 -3.12 6.27
N LEU A 31 1.68 -2.76 6.04
CA LEU A 31 0.57 -3.06 6.95
C LEU A 31 0.44 -4.58 7.19
N MET A 32 0.59 -5.38 6.13
CA MET A 32 0.49 -6.84 6.18
C MET A 32 1.53 -7.49 7.10
N LYS A 33 2.76 -6.94 7.21
CA LYS A 33 3.81 -7.50 8.08
C LYS A 33 3.38 -7.60 9.55
N ASN A 34 2.48 -6.73 9.98
CA ASN A 34 1.96 -6.70 11.34
C ASN A 34 0.72 -7.60 11.53
N CYS A 35 0.21 -8.21 10.46
CA CYS A 35 -0.86 -9.18 10.51
C CYS A 35 -0.24 -10.59 10.58
N LYS A 36 -0.29 -11.22 11.76
CA LYS A 36 0.42 -12.50 12.07
C LYS A 36 0.19 -13.63 11.07
N ASN A 37 -0.94 -13.62 10.35
CA ASN A 37 -1.35 -14.66 9.41
C ASN A 37 -1.14 -14.29 7.92
N LEU A 38 -0.64 -13.09 7.60
CA LEU A 38 -0.52 -12.56 6.23
C LEU A 38 0.94 -12.36 5.78
N LYS A 39 1.84 -13.30 6.11
CA LYS A 39 3.28 -13.21 5.75
C LYS A 39 3.60 -13.58 4.29
N VAL A 40 2.59 -13.58 3.43
CA VAL A 40 2.64 -14.09 2.06
C VAL A 40 2.60 -12.94 1.05
N GLY A 41 2.79 -13.24 -0.24
CA GLY A 41 2.74 -12.27 -1.33
C GLY A 41 1.38 -11.56 -1.45
N PHE A 42 1.33 -10.48 -2.23
CA PHE A 42 0.10 -9.69 -2.38
C PHE A 42 -1.05 -10.51 -2.97
N GLU A 43 -0.77 -11.32 -4.00
CA GLU A 43 -1.76 -12.20 -4.63
C GLU A 43 -2.38 -13.19 -3.65
N GLU A 44 -1.57 -13.79 -2.79
CA GLU A 44 -2.01 -14.75 -1.77
C GLU A 44 -2.84 -14.04 -0.68
N VAL A 45 -2.50 -12.81 -0.33
CA VAL A 45 -3.33 -12.01 0.57
C VAL A 45 -4.65 -11.60 -0.07
N ALA A 46 -4.66 -11.27 -1.36
CA ALA A 46 -5.91 -11.01 -2.06
C ALA A 46 -6.82 -12.25 -2.05
N GLU A 47 -6.27 -13.44 -2.20
CA GLU A 47 -7.02 -14.71 -2.07
C GLU A 47 -7.54 -14.94 -0.64
N GLN A 48 -6.70 -14.75 0.38
CA GLN A 48 -7.11 -14.88 1.79
C GLN A 48 -8.15 -13.85 2.21
N LEU A 49 -8.11 -12.67 1.60
CA LEU A 49 -9.10 -11.63 1.78
C LEU A 49 -10.28 -11.78 0.81
N GLU A 50 -10.41 -12.88 0.08
CA GLU A 50 -11.52 -13.13 -0.87
C GLU A 50 -11.77 -11.95 -1.81
N ILE A 51 -10.70 -11.34 -2.32
CA ILE A 51 -10.76 -10.21 -3.25
C ILE A 51 -10.74 -10.75 -4.67
N GLU A 52 -11.85 -10.56 -5.38
CA GLU A 52 -11.93 -10.92 -6.79
C GLU A 52 -11.20 -9.90 -7.66
N ARG A 53 -10.36 -10.38 -8.57
CA ARG A 53 -9.66 -9.52 -9.53
C ARG A 53 -10.63 -9.05 -10.61
N ILE A 54 -10.64 -7.74 -10.85
CA ILE A 54 -11.28 -7.14 -12.02
C ILE A 54 -10.19 -6.65 -12.98
N GLY A 55 -10.26 -7.10 -14.23
CA GLY A 55 -9.32 -6.75 -15.28
C GLY A 55 -8.05 -7.64 -15.32
N PRO A 56 -7.16 -7.37 -16.28
CA PRO A 56 -5.99 -8.20 -16.53
C PRO A 56 -4.93 -8.08 -15.44
N GLN A 57 -4.33 -9.22 -15.07
CA GLN A 57 -3.19 -9.27 -14.16
C GLN A 57 -1.98 -8.51 -14.74
N HIS A 58 -1.14 -7.96 -13.87
CA HIS A 58 0.05 -7.19 -14.22
C HIS A 58 -0.19 -5.86 -14.97
N GLN A 59 -1.44 -5.35 -14.96
CA GLN A 59 -1.71 -3.98 -15.36
C GLN A 59 -1.91 -3.07 -14.15
N ALA A 60 -1.37 -1.85 -14.23
CA ALA A 60 -1.40 -0.89 -13.14
C ALA A 60 -2.82 -0.59 -12.64
N GLY A 61 -3.81 -0.52 -13.54
CA GLY A 61 -5.20 -0.26 -13.16
C GLY A 61 -5.88 -1.43 -12.42
N SER A 62 -5.69 -2.67 -12.88
CA SER A 62 -6.22 -3.85 -12.17
C SER A 62 -5.55 -4.00 -10.81
N ASN A 63 -4.22 -3.82 -10.76
CA ASN A 63 -3.47 -3.94 -9.53
C ASN A 63 -3.81 -2.83 -8.52
N SER A 64 -4.00 -1.58 -8.94
CA SER A 64 -4.37 -0.49 -8.04
C SER A 64 -5.74 -0.70 -7.40
N LEU A 65 -6.71 -1.21 -8.17
CA LEU A 65 -8.02 -1.58 -7.64
C LEU A 65 -7.90 -2.67 -6.57
N MET A 66 -7.13 -3.71 -6.85
CA MET A 66 -6.90 -4.78 -5.87
C MET A 66 -6.21 -4.24 -4.60
N THR A 67 -5.21 -3.38 -4.73
CA THR A 67 -4.52 -2.77 -3.58
C THR A 67 -5.48 -1.96 -2.72
N GLY A 68 -6.37 -1.18 -3.35
CA GLY A 68 -7.40 -0.42 -2.64
C GLY A 68 -8.39 -1.30 -1.89
N LEU A 69 -8.89 -2.36 -2.55
CA LEU A 69 -9.80 -3.33 -1.91
C LEU A 69 -9.13 -4.03 -0.72
N ALA A 70 -7.86 -4.42 -0.87
CA ALA A 70 -7.07 -5.02 0.20
C ALA A 70 -6.90 -4.08 1.38
N PHE A 71 -6.55 -2.81 1.12
CA PHE A 71 -6.42 -1.79 2.16
C PHE A 71 -7.70 -1.66 3.01
N PHE A 72 -8.86 -1.46 2.38
CA PHE A 72 -10.10 -1.26 3.13
C PHE A 72 -10.53 -2.52 3.89
N LYS A 73 -10.37 -3.71 3.29
CA LYS A 73 -10.71 -4.96 3.98
C LYS A 73 -9.77 -5.22 5.16
N MET A 74 -8.48 -4.96 5.00
CA MET A 74 -7.52 -5.06 6.10
C MET A 74 -7.79 -4.05 7.22
N LYS A 75 -8.11 -2.81 6.88
CA LYS A 75 -8.43 -1.74 7.85
C LYS A 75 -9.54 -2.18 8.81
N VAL A 76 -10.59 -2.80 8.27
CA VAL A 76 -11.70 -3.32 9.09
C VAL A 76 -11.29 -4.56 9.90
N LEU A 77 -10.59 -5.52 9.29
CA LEU A 77 -10.32 -6.83 9.91
C LEU A 77 -9.19 -6.80 10.96
N PHE A 78 -8.17 -5.95 10.76
CA PHE A 78 -6.94 -5.99 11.56
C PHE A 78 -6.64 -4.68 12.29
N PHE A 79 -7.33 -3.59 11.97
CA PHE A 79 -7.06 -2.26 12.50
C PHE A 79 -8.29 -1.57 13.09
N GLU A 80 -9.38 -2.29 13.41
CA GLU A 80 -10.56 -1.72 14.09
C GLU A 80 -11.13 -0.46 13.37
N ASP A 81 -11.05 -0.45 12.04
CA ASP A 81 -11.43 0.69 11.19
C ASP A 81 -10.62 1.99 11.43
N SER A 82 -9.46 1.92 12.09
CA SER A 82 -8.57 3.05 12.39
C SER A 82 -7.09 2.67 12.29
N ILE A 83 -6.34 3.34 11.41
CA ILE A 83 -4.90 3.11 11.25
C ILE A 83 -4.15 4.23 11.97
N ASP A 84 -3.19 3.85 12.82
CA ASP A 84 -2.30 4.80 13.50
C ASP A 84 -1.33 5.45 12.49
N GLU A 85 -1.63 6.68 12.11
CA GLU A 85 -0.80 7.48 11.19
C GLU A 85 0.65 7.60 11.67
N GLY A 86 0.89 7.82 12.96
CA GLY A 86 2.26 8.01 13.49
C GLY A 86 3.14 6.75 13.43
N LYS A 87 2.52 5.59 13.16
CA LYS A 87 3.19 4.30 13.05
C LYS A 87 3.27 3.77 11.61
N TYR A 88 2.30 4.13 10.77
CA TYR A 88 2.08 3.47 9.48
C TYR A 88 2.06 4.40 8.27
N SER A 89 1.99 5.72 8.49
CA SER A 89 2.08 6.72 7.44
C SER A 89 3.49 7.30 7.31
#